data_AF-A0A0D8ZWN6-F1
#
_entry.id   AF-A0A0D8ZWN6-F1
#
_cell.length_a   1.000
_cell.length_b   1.000
_cell.length_c   1.000
_cell.angle_alpha   90.00
_cell.angle_beta   90.00
_cell.angle_gamma   90.00
#
_symmetry.space_group_name_H-M   'P 1'
#
loop_
_entity.id
_entity.type
_entity.pdbx_description
1 polymer ?
#
loop_
_entity_poly.entity_id
_entity_poly.type
_entity_poly.pdbx_seq_one_letter_code
_entity_poly.pdbx_strand_id
1 'polypeptide(L)'
;MQQLADSSELDFQSDAYKDAYSRINAIVIEGEQEAHENYLALTQFLPEYKDDLTRLSKMESRHKKGFEACGRNLQVTPDLEFAKSFFAPLHQNFQEAASQGKVVTCLLIQSLIIECFAIAAYNIYIPVADDFARKITEGVVKDEYTHLNFGEVWLKENFAASKAELEEANRHNLPIVWKMLNQVADDAQVLAMEKEALVEDFMIQYGEALSNIGFTTRDIMRMSAYGLTAA
;
A
#
# COMPACT_ATOMS: atom_id res chain seq x y z
N MET A 1 18.15 -27.87 9.41
CA MET A 1 19.19 -27.08 8.73
C MET A 1 19.01 -27.30 7.24
N GLN A 2 18.19 -26.45 6.63
CA GLN A 2 18.00 -26.42 5.18
C GLN A 2 19.09 -25.51 4.63
N GLN A 3 19.80 -25.99 3.61
CA GLN A 3 20.89 -25.27 2.96
C GLN A 3 20.41 -23.89 2.52
N LEU A 4 21.09 -22.85 3.02
CA LEU A 4 21.11 -21.52 2.41
C LEU A 4 21.58 -21.73 0.97
N ALA A 5 20.67 -21.61 0.02
CA ALA A 5 21.05 -21.36 -1.35
C ALA A 5 21.89 -20.07 -1.35
N ASP A 6 23.06 -20.10 -2.00
CA ASP A 6 23.86 -18.91 -2.27
C ASP A 6 22.92 -17.83 -2.82
N SER A 7 22.59 -16.82 -2.00
CA SER A 7 22.01 -15.59 -2.49
C SER A 7 23.05 -15.00 -3.42
N SER A 8 22.82 -15.01 -4.74
CA SER A 8 23.54 -14.10 -5.60
C SER A 8 23.33 -12.71 -5.01
N GLU A 9 24.37 -12.13 -4.43
CA GLU A 9 24.34 -10.80 -3.84
C GLU A 9 23.79 -9.84 -4.91
N LEU A 10 22.66 -9.17 -4.62
CA LEU A 10 22.02 -8.28 -5.58
C LEU A 10 23.00 -7.19 -5.99
N ASP A 11 23.25 -7.05 -7.30
CA ASP A 11 24.04 -5.94 -7.81
C ASP A 11 23.16 -4.69 -7.98
N PHE A 12 23.09 -3.89 -6.91
CA PHE A 12 22.37 -2.62 -6.86
C PHE A 12 22.89 -1.57 -7.87
N GLN A 13 24.07 -1.80 -8.46
CA GLN A 13 24.67 -0.89 -9.45
C GLN A 13 24.38 -1.30 -10.90
N SER A 14 23.84 -2.51 -11.12
CA SER A 14 23.50 -3.00 -12.46
C SER A 14 22.40 -2.16 -13.12
N ASP A 15 22.48 -2.02 -14.44
CA ASP A 15 21.48 -1.28 -15.23
C ASP A 15 20.08 -1.91 -15.08
N ALA A 16 20.00 -3.24 -15.02
CA ALA A 16 18.74 -3.95 -14.82
C ALA A 16 18.10 -3.63 -13.46
N TYR A 17 18.88 -3.62 -12.38
CA TYR A 17 18.37 -3.25 -11.06
C TYR A 17 17.89 -1.80 -11.06
N LYS A 18 18.69 -0.87 -11.59
CA LYS A 18 18.33 0.56 -11.59
C LYS A 18 17.12 0.87 -12.46
N ASP A 19 16.94 0.17 -13.58
CA ASP A 19 15.75 0.28 -14.43
C ASP A 19 14.50 -0.17 -13.68
N ALA A 20 14.50 -1.37 -13.09
CA ALA A 20 13.38 -1.87 -12.30
C ALA A 20 13.11 -0.98 -11.06
N TYR A 21 14.18 -0.58 -10.36
CA TYR A 21 14.10 0.30 -9.20
C TYR A 21 13.49 1.66 -9.56
N SER A 22 13.70 2.18 -10.77
CA SER A 22 13.12 3.46 -11.20
C SER A 22 11.60 3.45 -11.13
N ARG A 23 10.96 2.32 -11.49
CA ARG A 23 9.50 2.15 -11.46
C ARG A 23 8.99 1.79 -10.08
N ILE A 24 9.64 0.86 -9.37
CA ILE A 24 9.24 0.48 -8.01
C ILE A 24 9.38 1.66 -7.04
N ASN A 25 10.50 2.36 -7.06
CA ASN A 25 10.71 3.54 -6.22
C ASN A 25 9.72 4.67 -6.57
N ALA A 26 9.37 4.83 -7.85
CA ALA A 26 8.35 5.80 -8.25
C ALA A 26 6.96 5.45 -7.74
N ILE A 27 6.57 4.17 -7.79
CA ILE A 27 5.31 3.67 -7.20
C ILE A 27 5.24 4.05 -5.74
N VAL A 28 6.29 3.75 -4.96
CA VAL A 28 6.28 4.09 -3.53
C VAL A 28 6.18 5.60 -3.32
N ILE A 29 6.95 6.42 -4.04
CA ILE A 29 6.88 7.90 -3.94
C ILE A 29 5.49 8.43 -4.27
N GLU A 30 4.84 7.91 -5.31
CA GLU A 30 3.50 8.35 -5.73
C GLU A 30 2.44 7.89 -4.74
N GLY A 31 2.51 6.64 -4.26
CA GLY A 31 1.60 6.12 -3.24
C GLY A 31 1.63 6.98 -1.97
N GLU A 32 2.82 7.39 -1.53
CA GLU A 32 2.99 8.30 -0.38
C GLU A 32 2.46 9.72 -0.66
N GLN A 33 2.57 10.21 -1.89
CA GLN A 33 1.98 11.49 -2.29
C GLN A 33 0.45 11.41 -2.29
N GLU A 34 -0.13 10.35 -2.84
CA GLU A 34 -1.56 10.15 -2.84
C GLU A 34 -2.10 9.95 -1.42
N ALA A 35 -1.40 9.18 -0.56
CA ALA A 35 -1.77 9.01 0.84
C ALA A 35 -1.81 10.35 1.58
N HIS A 36 -0.80 11.21 1.37
CA HIS A 36 -0.81 12.58 1.88
C HIS A 36 -2.07 13.35 1.45
N GLU A 37 -2.41 13.32 0.17
CA GLU A 37 -3.57 14.05 -0.37
C GLU A 37 -4.90 13.46 0.12
N ASN A 38 -5.00 12.14 0.18
CA ASN A 38 -6.18 11.40 0.63
C ASN A 38 -6.49 11.69 2.10
N TYR A 39 -5.48 11.69 2.97
CA TYR A 39 -5.68 12.04 4.37
C TYR A 39 -6.10 13.50 4.55
N LEU A 40 -5.60 14.44 3.73
CA LEU A 40 -6.09 15.81 3.72
C LEU A 40 -7.54 15.90 3.25
N ALA A 41 -7.92 15.16 2.21
CA ALA A 41 -9.30 15.10 1.73
C ALA A 41 -10.26 14.57 2.81
N LEU A 42 -9.85 13.54 3.55
CA LEU A 42 -10.63 12.97 4.67
C LEU A 42 -10.96 13.99 5.77
N THR A 43 -10.13 15.04 5.96
CA THR A 43 -10.41 16.10 6.96
C THR A 43 -11.71 16.86 6.70
N GLN A 44 -12.22 16.84 5.46
CA GLN A 44 -13.47 17.51 5.10
C GLN A 44 -14.69 16.71 5.53
N PHE A 45 -14.57 15.38 5.60
CA PHE A 45 -15.66 14.47 5.97
C PHE A 45 -15.65 14.11 7.46
N LEU A 46 -14.47 14.15 8.08
CA LEU A 46 -14.23 13.80 9.48
C LEU A 46 -13.60 14.98 10.23
N PRO A 47 -14.29 16.14 10.34
CA PRO A 47 -13.74 17.36 10.91
C PRO A 47 -13.31 17.21 12.38
N GLU A 48 -13.95 16.31 13.14
CA GLU A 48 -13.59 15.98 14.52
C GLU A 48 -12.25 15.24 14.63
N TYR A 49 -11.79 14.60 13.55
CA TYR A 49 -10.49 13.91 13.46
C TYR A 49 -9.45 14.69 12.65
N LYS A 50 -9.72 15.97 12.34
CA LYS A 50 -8.88 16.79 11.46
C LYS A 50 -7.41 16.83 11.88
N ASP A 51 -7.12 16.95 13.18
CA ASP A 51 -5.75 17.06 13.66
C ASP A 51 -4.99 15.73 13.50
N ASP A 52 -5.65 14.60 13.75
CA ASP A 52 -5.08 13.27 13.54
C ASP A 52 -4.84 13.00 12.06
N LEU A 53 -5.84 13.22 11.21
CA LEU A 53 -5.72 13.07 9.75
C LEU A 53 -4.64 13.99 9.16
N THR A 54 -4.53 15.22 9.65
CA THR A 54 -3.45 16.13 9.24
C THR A 54 -2.08 15.61 9.67
N ARG A 55 -1.98 14.98 10.85
CA ARG A 55 -0.74 14.34 11.33
C ARG A 55 -0.36 13.14 10.47
N LEU A 56 -1.32 12.29 10.11
CA LEU A 56 -1.10 11.16 9.18
C LEU A 56 -0.62 11.69 7.83
N SER A 57 -1.28 12.68 7.23
CA SER A 57 -0.82 13.21 5.94
C SER A 57 0.62 13.77 6.00
N LYS A 58 1.01 14.40 7.11
CA LYS A 58 2.38 14.89 7.29
C LYS A 58 3.38 13.75 7.45
N MET A 59 2.95 12.58 7.91
CA MET A 59 3.75 11.37 8.01
C MET A 59 4.11 10.84 6.63
N GLU A 60 3.12 10.70 5.74
CA GLU A 60 3.34 10.29 4.33
C GLU A 60 4.26 11.24 3.59
N SER A 61 4.10 12.55 3.81
CA SER A 61 5.02 13.54 3.23
C SER A 61 6.47 13.36 3.71
N ARG A 62 6.70 12.77 4.89
CA ARG A 62 8.05 12.39 5.37
C ARG A 62 8.51 11.07 4.77
N HIS A 63 7.64 10.07 4.69
CA HIS A 63 7.93 8.77 4.07
C HIS A 63 8.33 8.95 2.61
N LYS A 64 7.54 9.70 1.84
CA LYS A 64 7.87 10.14 0.47
C LYS A 64 9.30 10.66 0.35
N LYS A 65 9.70 11.61 1.21
CA LYS A 65 11.06 12.19 1.21
C LYS A 65 12.14 11.17 1.52
N GLY A 66 11.83 10.19 2.37
CA GLY A 66 12.67 9.03 2.65
C GLY A 66 12.90 8.21 1.39
N PHE A 67 11.84 7.82 0.69
CA PHE A 67 11.93 7.03 -0.54
C PHE A 67 12.55 7.80 -1.72
N GLU A 68 12.33 9.11 -1.82
CA GLU A 68 13.09 9.98 -2.73
C GLU A 68 14.60 9.96 -2.41
N ALA A 69 14.99 9.80 -1.14
CA ALA A 69 16.39 9.66 -0.76
C ALA A 69 16.96 8.29 -1.16
N CYS A 70 16.16 7.22 -1.10
CA CYS A 70 16.55 5.88 -1.58
C CYS A 70 16.89 5.91 -3.08
N GLY A 71 16.03 6.51 -3.92
CA GLY A 71 16.32 6.71 -5.34
C GLY A 71 17.62 7.52 -5.58
N ARG A 72 17.82 8.61 -4.84
CA ARG A 72 19.07 9.42 -4.92
C ARG A 72 20.30 8.61 -4.53
N ASN A 73 20.22 7.78 -3.50
CA ASN A 73 21.33 6.94 -3.03
C ASN A 73 21.82 5.99 -4.14
N LEU A 74 20.89 5.41 -4.89
CA LEU A 74 21.20 4.52 -6.01
C LEU A 74 21.43 5.25 -7.34
N GLN A 75 21.39 6.59 -7.36
CA GLN A 75 21.50 7.41 -8.57
C GLN A 75 20.42 7.07 -9.61
N VAL A 76 19.23 6.73 -9.14
CA VAL A 76 18.07 6.38 -9.96
C VAL A 76 17.13 7.58 -10.04
N THR A 77 16.67 7.90 -11.25
CA THR A 77 15.58 8.87 -11.45
C THR A 77 14.25 8.09 -11.46
N PRO A 78 13.32 8.38 -10.53
CA PRO A 78 12.05 7.65 -10.48
C PRO A 78 11.15 7.98 -11.69
N ASP A 79 10.52 6.96 -12.28
CA ASP A 79 9.53 7.10 -13.35
C ASP A 79 8.14 7.44 -12.78
N LEU A 80 7.92 8.71 -12.46
CA LEU A 80 6.68 9.19 -11.84
C LEU A 80 5.46 9.11 -12.79
N GLU A 81 5.66 9.11 -14.11
CA GLU A 81 4.54 8.98 -15.05
C GLU A 81 4.01 7.54 -15.10
N PHE A 82 4.92 6.56 -15.02
CA PHE A 82 4.53 5.17 -14.78
C PHE A 82 3.76 5.03 -13.46
N ALA A 83 4.26 5.61 -12.37
CA ALA A 83 3.63 5.49 -11.05
C ALA A 83 2.22 6.10 -10.98
N LYS A 84 2.01 7.30 -11.55
CA LYS A 84 0.67 7.89 -11.66
C LYS A 84 -0.29 7.00 -12.45
N SER A 85 0.19 6.43 -13.55
CA SER A 85 -0.63 5.52 -14.38
C SER A 85 -0.96 4.23 -13.63
N PHE A 86 -0.04 3.75 -12.79
CA PHE A 86 -0.20 2.58 -11.95
C PHE A 86 -1.30 2.76 -10.89
N PHE A 87 -1.34 3.91 -10.21
CA PHE A 87 -2.36 4.18 -9.18
C PHE A 87 -3.67 4.75 -9.73
N ALA A 88 -3.68 5.31 -10.95
CA ALA A 88 -4.83 6.01 -11.53
C ALA A 88 -6.20 5.33 -11.31
N PRO A 89 -6.38 4.00 -11.44
CA PRO A 89 -7.68 3.38 -11.19
C PRO A 89 -8.12 3.43 -9.71
N LEU A 90 -7.22 3.21 -8.76
CA LEU A 90 -7.54 3.35 -7.32
C LEU A 90 -7.74 4.82 -6.96
N HIS A 91 -6.89 5.70 -7.47
CA HIS A 91 -6.99 7.14 -7.27
C HIS A 91 -8.34 7.67 -7.74
N GLN A 92 -8.77 7.31 -8.95
CA GLN A 92 -10.06 7.70 -9.50
C GLN A 92 -11.21 7.22 -8.61
N ASN A 93 -11.19 5.96 -8.15
CA ASN A 93 -12.23 5.45 -7.27
C ASN A 93 -12.27 6.20 -5.92
N PHE A 94 -11.11 6.59 -5.37
CA PHE A 94 -11.05 7.43 -4.17
C PHE A 94 -11.67 8.81 -4.42
N GLN A 95 -11.27 9.50 -5.49
CA GLN A 95 -11.79 10.84 -5.82
C GLN A 95 -13.30 10.81 -6.08
N GLU A 96 -13.80 9.79 -6.78
CA GLU A 96 -15.23 9.58 -7.00
C GLU A 96 -15.98 9.35 -5.69
N ALA A 97 -15.46 8.51 -4.80
CA ALA A 97 -16.03 8.28 -3.47
C ALA A 97 -16.05 9.56 -2.62
N ALA A 98 -14.95 10.31 -2.61
CA ALA A 98 -14.84 11.58 -1.89
C ALA A 98 -15.86 12.60 -2.43
N SER A 99 -16.00 12.72 -3.75
CA SER A 99 -16.98 13.64 -4.37
C SER A 99 -18.44 13.31 -4.00
N GLN A 100 -18.71 12.04 -3.65
CA GLN A 100 -20.03 11.55 -3.23
C GLN A 100 -20.19 11.53 -1.69
N GLY A 101 -19.17 11.94 -0.92
CA GLY A 101 -19.18 11.87 0.55
C GLY A 101 -19.14 10.45 1.11
N LYS A 102 -18.67 9.46 0.31
CA LYS A 102 -18.58 8.05 0.68
C LYS A 102 -17.32 7.78 1.52
N VAL A 103 -17.34 8.28 2.76
CA VAL A 103 -16.19 8.19 3.68
C VAL A 103 -15.75 6.75 3.96
N VAL A 104 -16.69 5.80 4.02
CA VAL A 104 -16.39 4.38 4.24
C VAL A 104 -15.58 3.81 3.08
N THR A 105 -15.97 4.11 1.84
CA THR A 105 -15.22 3.73 0.64
C THR A 105 -13.83 4.37 0.63
N CYS A 106 -13.72 5.66 0.96
CA CYS A 106 -12.42 6.34 1.03
C CYS A 106 -11.48 5.69 2.06
N LEU A 107 -11.99 5.38 3.25
CA LEU A 107 -11.23 4.70 4.31
C LEU A 107 -10.84 3.27 3.93
N LEU A 108 -11.69 2.53 3.21
CA LEU A 108 -11.31 1.21 2.71
C LEU A 108 -10.18 1.29 1.70
N ILE A 109 -10.22 2.26 0.76
CA ILE A 109 -9.17 2.41 -0.25
C ILE A 109 -7.85 2.83 0.41
N GLN A 110 -7.86 3.94 1.15
CA GLN A 110 -6.63 4.47 1.76
C GLN A 110 -6.18 3.58 2.92
N SER A 111 -6.98 3.53 3.99
CA SER A 111 -6.54 3.02 5.29
C SER A 111 -6.52 1.49 5.39
N LEU A 112 -7.03 0.75 4.40
CA LEU A 112 -6.95 -0.71 4.36
C LEU A 112 -6.20 -1.20 3.11
N ILE A 113 -6.72 -0.93 1.91
CA ILE A 113 -6.13 -1.48 0.69
C ILE A 113 -4.71 -0.94 0.46
N ILE A 114 -4.53 0.38 0.45
CA ILE A 114 -3.23 1.00 0.19
C ILE A 114 -2.26 0.71 1.33
N GLU A 115 -2.67 0.87 2.60
CA GLU A 115 -1.78 0.57 3.74
C GLU A 115 -1.34 -0.89 3.77
N CYS A 116 -2.25 -1.85 3.60
CA CYS A 116 -1.87 -3.27 3.59
C CYS A 116 -0.96 -3.60 2.39
N PHE A 117 -1.16 -2.95 1.24
CA PHE A 117 -0.30 -3.11 0.08
C PHE A 117 1.10 -2.53 0.34
N ALA A 118 1.19 -1.36 0.95
CA ALA A 118 2.45 -0.71 1.31
C ALA A 118 3.23 -1.54 2.34
N ILE A 119 2.58 -1.94 3.45
CA ILE A 119 3.21 -2.76 4.49
C ILE A 119 3.73 -4.08 3.90
N ALA A 120 2.94 -4.74 3.04
CA ALA A 120 3.38 -5.96 2.34
C ALA A 120 4.62 -5.71 1.47
N ALA A 121 4.60 -4.67 0.64
CA ALA A 121 5.75 -4.32 -0.18
C ALA A 121 7.00 -4.04 0.66
N TYR A 122 6.84 -3.30 1.77
CA TYR A 122 7.94 -2.92 2.65
C TYR A 122 8.53 -4.12 3.38
N ASN A 123 7.69 -5.01 3.93
CA ASN A 123 8.13 -6.24 4.61
C ASN A 123 8.92 -7.15 3.68
N ILE A 124 8.48 -7.29 2.43
CA ILE A 124 9.18 -8.12 1.43
C ILE A 124 10.44 -7.44 0.89
N TYR A 125 10.48 -6.11 0.83
CA TYR A 125 11.65 -5.36 0.37
C TYR A 125 12.79 -5.31 1.39
N ILE A 126 12.50 -5.15 2.70
CA ILE A 126 13.51 -4.99 3.76
C ILE A 126 14.65 -6.03 3.72
N PRO A 127 14.39 -7.35 3.56
CA PRO A 127 15.45 -8.36 3.52
C PRO A 127 16.39 -8.23 2.33
N VAL A 128 15.91 -7.68 1.20
CA VAL A 128 16.62 -7.61 -0.08
C VAL A 128 17.08 -6.19 -0.45
N ALA A 129 16.70 -5.19 0.34
CA ALA A 129 17.10 -3.79 0.18
C ALA A 129 18.60 -3.57 0.47
N ASP A 130 19.17 -2.54 -0.17
CA ASP A 130 20.48 -2.01 0.21
C ASP A 130 20.44 -1.40 1.62
N ASP A 131 21.58 -1.29 2.30
CA ASP A 131 21.65 -0.87 3.70
C ASP A 131 21.00 0.50 3.97
N PHE A 132 21.07 1.43 3.01
CA PHE A 132 20.46 2.74 3.17
C PHE A 132 18.94 2.64 3.09
N ALA A 133 18.43 2.02 2.02
CA ALA A 133 16.99 1.88 1.82
C ALA A 133 16.33 0.99 2.87
N ARG A 134 17.02 -0.06 3.35
CA ARG A 134 16.56 -0.92 4.45
C ARG A 134 16.23 -0.10 5.70
N LYS A 135 17.17 0.74 6.15
CA LYS A 135 16.99 1.54 7.36
C LYS A 135 15.85 2.56 7.25
N ILE A 136 15.66 3.14 6.06
CA ILE A 136 14.52 4.03 5.80
C ILE A 136 13.22 3.24 5.89
N THR A 137 13.15 2.11 5.19
CA THR A 137 11.93 1.28 5.09
C THR A 137 11.54 0.69 6.45
N GLU A 138 12.49 0.23 7.26
CA GLU A 138 12.24 -0.21 8.65
C GLU A 138 11.62 0.90 9.52
N GLY A 139 12.07 2.15 9.32
CA GLY A 139 11.51 3.32 9.99
C GLY A 139 10.07 3.59 9.58
N VAL A 140 9.80 3.51 8.27
CA VAL A 140 8.45 3.69 7.68
C VAL A 140 7.50 2.62 8.19
N VAL A 141 7.85 1.33 8.10
CA VAL A 141 7.00 0.22 8.57
C VAL A 141 6.58 0.40 10.03
N LYS A 142 7.45 0.91 10.90
CA LYS A 142 7.11 1.19 12.30
C LYS A 142 6.03 2.27 12.42
N ASP A 143 6.07 3.28 11.57
CA ASP A 143 5.10 4.37 11.53
C ASP A 143 3.78 3.91 10.89
N GLU A 144 3.81 3.07 9.85
CA GLU A 144 2.63 2.56 9.10
C GLU A 144 1.59 1.84 9.97
N TYR A 145 2.02 1.12 11.01
CA TYR A 145 1.08 0.51 11.95
C TYR A 145 0.16 1.53 12.64
N THR A 146 0.52 2.82 12.63
CA THR A 146 -0.35 3.90 13.12
C THR A 146 -1.40 4.32 12.09
N HIS A 147 -1.11 4.24 10.78
CA HIS A 147 -2.04 4.57 9.69
C HIS A 147 -3.19 3.58 9.62
N LEU A 148 -2.86 2.29 9.51
CA LEU A 148 -3.82 1.19 9.47
C LEU A 148 -4.77 1.26 10.67
N ASN A 149 -4.23 1.58 11.85
CA ASN A 149 -4.99 1.67 13.09
C ASN A 149 -6.09 2.74 13.07
N PHE A 150 -5.86 3.93 12.47
CA PHE A 150 -6.90 4.97 12.45
C PHE A 150 -8.16 4.52 11.68
N GLY A 151 -7.98 4.09 10.43
CA GLY A 151 -9.10 3.68 9.58
C GLY A 151 -9.78 2.43 10.10
N GLU A 152 -8.99 1.46 10.59
CA GLU A 152 -9.51 0.24 11.22
C GLU A 152 -10.39 0.54 12.43
N VAL A 153 -9.94 1.41 13.36
CA VAL A 153 -10.70 1.81 14.54
C VAL A 153 -11.98 2.53 14.14
N TRP A 154 -11.92 3.50 13.23
CA TRP A 154 -13.12 4.23 12.81
C TRP A 154 -14.14 3.29 12.15
N LEU A 155 -13.69 2.41 11.26
CA LEU A 155 -14.56 1.44 10.58
C LEU A 155 -15.15 0.42 11.54
N LYS A 156 -14.40 0.02 12.57
CA LYS A 156 -14.87 -0.86 13.64
C LYS A 156 -15.98 -0.21 14.46
N GLU A 157 -15.78 1.03 14.89
CA GLU A 157 -16.76 1.79 15.68
C GLU A 157 -18.06 2.03 14.90
N ASN A 158 -17.96 2.09 13.57
CA ASN A 158 -19.09 2.31 12.67
C ASN A 158 -19.54 1.05 11.90
N PHE A 159 -19.07 -0.13 12.28
CA PHE A 159 -19.14 -1.35 11.44
C PHE A 159 -20.56 -1.70 10.97
N ALA A 160 -21.55 -1.63 11.86
CA ALA A 160 -22.92 -1.99 11.52
C ALA A 160 -23.51 -1.13 10.40
N ALA A 161 -23.16 0.16 10.37
CA ALA A 161 -23.57 1.09 9.31
C ALA A 161 -22.69 0.98 8.07
N SER A 162 -21.40 0.69 8.24
CA SER A 162 -20.39 0.65 7.18
C SER A 162 -20.35 -0.67 6.41
N LYS A 163 -20.83 -1.78 6.98
CA LYS A 163 -20.62 -3.14 6.43
C LYS A 163 -21.02 -3.29 4.96
N ALA A 164 -22.21 -2.81 4.59
CA ALA A 164 -22.71 -2.97 3.23
C ALA A 164 -21.86 -2.20 2.21
N GLU A 165 -21.47 -0.97 2.54
CA GLU A 165 -20.59 -0.16 1.71
C GLU A 165 -19.17 -0.74 1.65
N LEU A 166 -18.63 -1.26 2.76
CA LEU A 166 -17.33 -1.95 2.77
C LEU A 166 -17.31 -3.16 1.83
N GLU A 167 -18.36 -3.99 1.85
CA GLU A 167 -18.46 -5.14 0.93
C GLU A 167 -18.54 -4.68 -0.53
N GLU A 168 -19.23 -3.57 -0.82
CA GLU A 168 -19.31 -2.99 -2.15
C GLU A 168 -17.98 -2.38 -2.60
N ALA A 169 -17.37 -1.55 -1.77
CA ALA A 169 -16.08 -0.93 -2.04
C ALA A 169 -14.98 -1.99 -2.24
N ASN A 170 -14.98 -3.08 -1.44
CA ASN A 170 -14.07 -4.20 -1.64
C ASN A 170 -14.24 -4.85 -3.02
N ARG A 171 -15.49 -5.11 -3.45
CA ARG A 171 -15.77 -5.72 -4.76
C ARG A 171 -15.21 -4.90 -5.92
N HIS A 172 -15.22 -3.58 -5.82
CA HIS A 172 -14.75 -2.69 -6.88
C HIS A 172 -13.24 -2.45 -6.85
N ASN A 173 -12.63 -2.40 -5.65
CA ASN A 173 -11.25 -1.97 -5.49
C ASN A 173 -10.24 -3.12 -5.34
N LEU A 174 -10.61 -4.22 -4.68
CA LEU A 174 -9.69 -5.34 -4.49
C LEU A 174 -9.18 -5.96 -5.79
N PRO A 175 -9.98 -6.11 -6.87
CA PRO A 175 -9.47 -6.59 -8.16
C PRO A 175 -8.40 -5.70 -8.78
N ILE A 176 -8.35 -4.41 -8.43
CA ILE A 176 -7.33 -3.48 -8.92
C ILE A 176 -5.97 -3.82 -8.28
N VAL A 177 -5.94 -4.19 -7.01
CA VAL A 177 -4.72 -4.62 -6.30
C VAL A 177 -4.06 -5.81 -7.01
N TRP A 178 -4.86 -6.78 -7.47
CA TRP A 178 -4.33 -7.92 -8.23
C TRP A 178 -3.72 -7.53 -9.57
N LYS A 179 -4.34 -6.57 -10.28
CA LYS A 179 -3.78 -6.03 -11.52
C LYS A 179 -2.47 -5.29 -11.24
N MET A 180 -2.42 -4.51 -10.15
CA MET A 180 -1.22 -3.82 -9.69
C MET A 180 -0.09 -4.82 -9.40
N LEU A 181 -0.35 -5.86 -8.60
CA LEU A 181 0.63 -6.92 -8.29
C LEU A 181 1.12 -7.66 -9.55
N ASN A 182 0.23 -7.90 -10.52
CA ASN A 182 0.61 -8.50 -11.81
C ASN A 182 1.50 -7.55 -12.63
N GLN A 183 1.20 -6.25 -12.63
CA GLN A 183 1.91 -5.24 -13.42
C GLN A 183 3.34 -5.00 -12.94
N VAL A 184 3.62 -5.17 -11.65
CA VAL A 184 4.96 -4.95 -11.06
C VAL A 184 5.77 -6.22 -10.86
N ALA A 185 5.23 -7.39 -11.22
CA ALA A 185 5.85 -8.68 -10.91
C ALA A 185 7.28 -8.81 -11.48
N ASP A 186 7.50 -8.37 -12.71
CA ASP A 186 8.81 -8.48 -13.36
C ASP A 186 9.85 -7.55 -12.70
N ASP A 187 9.46 -6.31 -12.37
CA ASP A 187 10.35 -5.37 -11.67
C ASP A 187 10.62 -5.81 -10.23
N ALA A 188 9.59 -6.29 -9.53
CA ALA A 188 9.71 -6.84 -8.19
C ALA A 188 10.66 -8.05 -8.18
N GLN A 189 10.59 -8.93 -9.18
CA GLN A 189 11.49 -10.06 -9.32
C GLN A 189 12.96 -9.63 -9.49
N VAL A 190 13.23 -8.57 -10.26
CA VAL A 190 14.59 -8.00 -10.38
C VAL A 190 15.12 -7.50 -9.04
N LEU A 191 14.23 -6.98 -8.18
CA LEU A 191 14.53 -6.57 -6.81
C LEU A 191 14.55 -7.75 -5.81
N ALA A 192 14.41 -9.00 -6.28
CA ALA A 192 14.25 -10.22 -5.49
C ALA A 192 13.05 -10.21 -4.53
N MET A 193 11.98 -9.52 -4.91
CA MET A 193 10.69 -9.50 -4.23
C MET A 193 9.74 -10.45 -4.94
N GLU A 194 9.57 -11.66 -4.41
CA GLU A 194 8.70 -12.67 -5.00
C GLU A 194 7.22 -12.24 -4.93
N LYS A 195 6.51 -12.33 -6.06
CA LYS A 195 5.11 -11.94 -6.17
C LYS A 195 4.22 -12.73 -5.21
N GLU A 196 4.47 -14.02 -5.06
CA GLU A 196 3.71 -14.89 -4.15
C GLU A 196 3.86 -14.42 -2.70
N ALA A 197 5.04 -13.94 -2.31
CA ALA A 197 5.28 -13.41 -0.97
C ALA A 197 4.58 -12.07 -0.75
N LEU A 198 4.58 -11.18 -1.76
CA LEU A 198 3.81 -9.93 -1.73
C LEU A 198 2.31 -10.18 -1.58
N VAL A 199 1.79 -11.16 -2.33
CA VAL A 199 0.40 -11.60 -2.26
C VAL A 199 0.07 -12.15 -0.88
N GLU A 200 0.91 -13.05 -0.35
CA GLU A 200 0.69 -13.67 0.96
C GLU A 200 0.63 -12.62 2.06
N ASP A 201 1.62 -11.73 2.15
CA ASP A 201 1.68 -10.71 3.20
C ASP A 201 0.51 -9.72 3.09
N PHE A 202 0.15 -9.28 1.87
CA PHE A 202 -1.02 -8.43 1.66
C PHE A 202 -2.31 -9.10 2.16
N MET A 203 -2.52 -10.37 1.82
CA MET A 203 -3.74 -11.10 2.20
C MET A 203 -3.83 -11.34 3.71
N ILE A 204 -2.70 -11.54 4.39
CA ILE A 204 -2.62 -11.64 5.84
C ILE A 204 -3.02 -10.29 6.46
N GLN A 205 -2.34 -9.21 6.10
CA GLN A 205 -2.58 -7.88 6.70
C GLN A 205 -4.01 -7.39 6.44
N TYR A 206 -4.51 -7.53 5.22
CA TYR A 206 -5.86 -7.12 4.87
C TYR A 206 -6.92 -8.00 5.54
N GLY A 207 -6.67 -9.31 5.64
CA GLY A 207 -7.56 -10.24 6.34
C GLY A 207 -7.65 -9.97 7.84
N GLU A 208 -6.53 -9.66 8.48
CA GLU A 208 -6.47 -9.26 9.89
C GLU A 208 -7.21 -7.95 10.14
N ALA A 209 -6.99 -6.93 9.30
CA ALA A 209 -7.69 -5.66 9.42
C ALA A 209 -9.22 -5.82 9.29
N LEU A 210 -9.69 -6.60 8.30
CA LEU A 210 -11.12 -6.91 8.15
C LEU A 210 -11.68 -7.67 9.37
N SER A 211 -10.91 -8.62 9.92
CA SER A 211 -11.29 -9.35 11.13
C SER A 211 -11.43 -8.41 12.32
N ASN A 212 -10.49 -7.50 12.52
CA ASN A 212 -10.50 -6.55 13.62
C ASN A 212 -11.66 -5.54 13.56
N ILE A 213 -12.06 -5.15 12.34
CA ILE A 213 -13.25 -4.31 12.07
C ILE A 213 -14.54 -5.04 12.46
N GLY A 214 -14.60 -6.36 12.30
CA GLY A 214 -15.74 -7.18 12.72
C GLY A 214 -16.28 -8.14 11.65
N PHE A 215 -15.58 -8.32 10.53
CA PHE A 215 -15.97 -9.33 9.55
C PHE A 215 -15.70 -10.74 10.07
N THR A 216 -16.58 -11.68 9.74
CA THR A 216 -16.38 -13.09 10.07
C THR A 216 -15.35 -13.71 9.12
N THR A 217 -14.74 -14.84 9.50
CA THR A 217 -13.86 -15.60 8.60
C THR A 217 -14.54 -15.92 7.27
N ARG A 218 -15.84 -16.23 7.28
CA ARG A 218 -16.62 -16.48 6.06
C ARG A 218 -16.75 -15.22 5.19
N ASP A 219 -16.97 -14.07 5.80
CA ASP A 219 -17.02 -12.79 5.08
C ASP A 219 -15.66 -12.47 4.45
N ILE A 220 -14.57 -12.62 5.21
CA ILE A 220 -13.20 -12.35 4.75
C ILE A 220 -12.88 -13.25 3.56
N MET A 221 -13.08 -14.57 3.64
CA MET A 221 -12.84 -15.48 2.52
C MET A 221 -13.64 -15.10 1.27
N ARG A 222 -14.91 -14.68 1.43
CA ARG A 222 -15.75 -14.20 0.34
C ARG A 222 -15.21 -12.88 -0.25
N MET A 223 -14.78 -11.95 0.60
CA MET A 223 -14.23 -10.65 0.20
C MET A 223 -12.90 -10.82 -0.55
N SER A 224 -11.99 -11.64 -0.02
CA SER A 224 -10.73 -12.05 -0.62
C SER A 224 -10.90 -12.66 -2.01
N ALA A 225 -11.88 -13.55 -2.18
CA ALA A 225 -12.14 -14.22 -3.45
C ALA A 225 -12.54 -13.27 -4.58
N TYR A 226 -13.11 -12.10 -4.28
CA TYR A 226 -13.40 -11.10 -5.33
C TYR A 226 -12.14 -10.58 -6.00
N GLY A 227 -11.04 -10.51 -5.26
CA GLY A 227 -9.77 -10.12 -5.83
C GLY A 227 -9.33 -11.04 -6.98
N LEU A 228 -9.59 -12.35 -6.84
CA LEU A 228 -9.30 -13.37 -7.85
C LEU A 228 -10.15 -13.25 -9.12
N THR A 229 -11.16 -12.39 -9.16
CA THR A 229 -11.94 -12.14 -10.40
C THR A 229 -11.15 -11.37 -11.45
N ALA A 230 -10.02 -10.76 -11.07
CA ALA A 230 -9.07 -10.12 -11.97
C ALA A 230 -7.75 -10.92 -12.13
N ALA A 231 -7.67 -12.13 -11.56
CA ALA A 231 -6.54 -13.03 -11.72
C ALA A 231 -6.47 -13.65 -13.13
#